data_AF-A0A7R9EMS7-F1
#
_entry.id   AF-A0A7R9EMS7-F1
#
_cell.length_a   1.000
_cell.length_b   1.000
_cell.length_c   1.000
_cell.angle_alpha   90.00
_cell.angle_beta   90.00
_cell.angle_gamma   90.00
#
_symmetry.space_group_name_H-M   'P 1'
#
loop_
_entity.id
_entity.type
_entity.pdbx_description
1 polymer ?
#
loop_
_entity_poly.entity_id
_entity_poly.type
_entity_poly.pdbx_seq_one_letter_code
_entity_poly.pdbx_strand_id
1 'polypeptide(L)'
;MLQEDWEDPLTNHLALYSCHMYLTSPYVEPWDTQPQEDEPDDGEEIKVRVKYLRNPYFDDHFDLNDPKLLMGKTLASLGAQFPDPVGRTYQLVGLSLYNKWDKALTLLQRFISSKHKPVIFQAGVKKMEELIEESLKSEDTSNKETIENFSQVLHELKSDSVMEEDLHEVILGRVRHVVGEEEQRIIEKQCQVYKHWEKEREEMLQAEVDQLQKQQKLAEVEKLKKELDTKEKILFFFENEEKWQLEIENKRVKYEKQKQPGKAKNKIDDKDYIPPEVRRSSN
;
A
#
# COMPACT_ATOMS: atom_id res chain seq x y z
N MET A 1 -6.88 10.89 3.33
CA MET A 1 -6.68 9.72 2.44
C MET A 1 -5.75 10.20 1.34
N LEU A 2 -4.55 9.62 1.18
CA LEU A 2 -3.56 10.07 0.19
C LEU A 2 -3.85 9.59 -1.25
N GLN A 3 -4.75 8.63 -1.44
CA GLN A 3 -4.91 7.90 -2.71
C GLN A 3 -5.64 8.68 -3.82
N GLU A 4 -6.26 9.82 -3.50
CA GLU A 4 -6.99 10.69 -4.44
C GLU A 4 -6.72 12.16 -4.11
N ASP A 5 -5.44 12.48 -3.93
CA ASP A 5 -4.99 13.85 -3.73
C ASP A 5 -4.88 14.57 -5.07
N TRP A 6 -5.80 15.51 -5.31
CA TRP A 6 -5.84 16.34 -6.51
C TRP A 6 -5.37 17.78 -6.23
N GLU A 7 -4.72 18.03 -5.09
CA GLU A 7 -4.27 19.36 -4.70
C GLU A 7 -3.17 19.91 -5.61
N ASP A 8 -2.32 19.04 -6.18
CA ASP A 8 -1.21 19.46 -7.01
C ASP A 8 -1.60 19.59 -8.50
N PRO A 9 -1.66 20.81 -9.06
CA PRO A 9 -2.08 21.02 -10.44
C PRO A 9 -1.11 20.38 -11.43
N LEU A 10 0.19 20.37 -11.13
CA LEU A 10 1.20 19.81 -12.02
C LEU A 10 1.01 18.29 -12.18
N THR A 11 0.87 17.58 -11.07
CA THR A 11 0.60 16.14 -11.05
C THR A 11 -0.69 15.82 -11.80
N ASN A 12 -1.77 16.59 -11.60
CA ASN A 12 -3.04 16.36 -12.29
C ASN A 12 -2.89 16.47 -13.82
N HIS A 13 -2.19 17.50 -14.32
CA HIS A 13 -1.98 17.69 -15.76
C HIS A 13 -1.05 16.63 -16.35
N LEU A 14 0.03 16.27 -15.65
CA LEU A 14 0.93 15.19 -16.08
C LEU A 14 0.24 13.83 -16.10
N ALA A 15 -0.58 13.53 -15.09
CA ALA A 15 -1.37 12.30 -15.01
C ALA A 15 -2.42 12.24 -16.14
N LEU A 16 -3.09 13.35 -16.43
CA LEU A 16 -4.02 13.40 -17.56
C LEU A 16 -3.31 13.18 -18.90
N TYR A 17 -2.13 13.80 -19.07
CA TYR A 17 -1.32 13.63 -20.28
C TYR A 17 -0.80 12.20 -20.44
N SER A 18 -0.30 11.57 -19.38
CA SER A 18 0.14 10.16 -19.44
C SER A 18 -1.03 9.24 -19.82
N CYS A 19 -2.22 9.46 -19.25
CA CYS A 19 -3.41 8.72 -19.62
C CYS A 19 -3.81 8.95 -21.07
N HIS A 20 -3.73 10.20 -21.55
CA HIS A 20 -3.99 10.52 -22.95
C HIS A 20 -3.03 9.78 -23.90
N MET A 21 -1.73 9.79 -23.58
CA MET A 21 -0.72 9.08 -24.37
C MET A 21 -0.96 7.56 -24.38
N TYR A 22 -1.39 7.01 -23.25
CA TYR A 22 -1.76 5.60 -23.17
C TYR A 22 -2.97 5.27 -24.06
N LEU A 23 -3.97 6.16 -24.14
CA LEU A 23 -5.14 5.96 -25.01
C LEU A 23 -4.80 6.03 -26.51
N THR A 24 -3.84 6.87 -26.90
CA THR A 24 -3.45 7.05 -28.30
C THR A 24 -2.45 5.99 -28.76
N SER A 25 -1.55 5.56 -27.88
CA SER A 25 -0.54 4.55 -28.16
C SER A 25 -0.42 3.61 -26.95
N PRO A 26 -1.34 2.64 -26.80
CA PRO A 26 -1.29 1.71 -25.67
C PRO A 26 0.00 0.91 -25.70
N TYR A 27 0.63 0.76 -24.53
CA TYR A 27 1.78 -0.12 -24.37
C TYR A 27 1.33 -1.59 -24.53
N VAL A 28 2.22 -2.43 -25.06
CA VAL A 28 1.96 -3.85 -25.29
C VAL A 28 1.81 -4.56 -23.95
N GLU A 29 0.72 -5.29 -23.76
CA GLU A 29 0.52 -6.17 -22.61
C GLU A 29 1.71 -7.13 -22.42
N PRO A 30 2.08 -7.44 -21.17
CA PRO A 30 1.28 -7.23 -19.96
C PRO A 30 1.59 -5.92 -19.21
N TRP A 31 0.54 -5.27 -18.70
CA TRP A 31 0.65 -4.41 -17.52
C TRP A 31 1.05 -5.32 -16.37
N ASP A 32 2.35 -5.38 -16.05
CA ASP A 32 2.98 -6.22 -15.02
C ASP A 32 2.00 -7.21 -14.36
N THR A 33 1.81 -8.37 -14.98
CA THR A 33 1.35 -9.53 -14.23
C THR A 33 2.41 -9.73 -13.16
N GLN A 34 2.11 -9.37 -11.91
CA GLN A 34 3.00 -9.65 -10.78
C GLN A 34 3.57 -11.05 -11.01
N PRO A 35 4.90 -11.22 -11.09
CA PRO A 35 5.45 -12.55 -11.14
C PRO A 35 4.87 -13.28 -9.94
N GLN A 36 4.13 -14.37 -10.18
CA GLN A 36 3.82 -15.29 -9.11
C GLN A 36 5.18 -15.74 -8.58
N GLU A 37 5.58 -15.21 -7.43
CA GLU A 37 6.76 -15.68 -6.74
C GLU A 37 6.48 -17.14 -6.37
N ASP A 38 7.03 -18.07 -7.16
CA ASP A 38 7.21 -19.44 -6.70
C ASP A 38 8.24 -19.38 -5.58
N GLU A 39 7.78 -19.26 -4.33
CA GLU A 39 8.65 -19.29 -3.15
C GLU A 39 9.47 -20.60 -3.16
N PRO A 40 10.82 -20.53 -3.11
CA PRO A 40 11.64 -21.72 -2.94
C PRO A 40 11.40 -22.31 -1.54
N ASP A 41 10.98 -23.58 -1.50
CA ASP A 41 10.73 -24.35 -0.27
C ASP A 41 12.01 -24.49 0.57
N ASP A 42 12.17 -23.62 1.55
CA ASP A 42 13.25 -23.64 2.55
C ASP A 42 12.73 -23.98 3.96
N GLY A 43 12.09 -25.14 4.10
CA GLY A 43 12.14 -25.93 5.34
C GLY A 43 11.54 -25.31 6.61
N GLU A 44 10.32 -25.74 6.92
CA GLU A 44 9.58 -25.58 8.19
C GLU A 44 9.30 -24.14 8.65
N GLU A 45 8.69 -23.34 7.78
CA GLU A 45 7.87 -22.22 8.23
C GLU A 45 6.58 -22.71 8.91
N ILE A 46 6.28 -22.20 10.11
CA ILE A 46 4.98 -22.40 10.76
C ILE A 46 3.95 -21.54 10.01
N LYS A 47 3.39 -22.09 8.93
CA LYS A 47 2.32 -21.44 8.15
C LYS A 47 1.03 -21.41 8.98
N VAL A 48 0.80 -20.31 9.68
CA VAL A 48 -0.51 -20.02 10.29
C VAL A 48 -1.49 -19.76 9.15
N ARG A 49 -2.36 -20.73 8.85
CA ARG A 49 -3.43 -20.55 7.85
C ARG A 49 -4.45 -19.54 8.38
N VAL A 50 -4.24 -18.28 8.06
CA VAL A 50 -5.27 -17.25 8.18
C VAL A 50 -6.33 -17.56 7.11
N LYS A 51 -7.59 -17.73 7.50
CA LYS A 51 -8.68 -17.84 6.53
C LYS A 51 -8.71 -16.53 5.74
N TYR A 52 -8.58 -16.61 4.41
CA TYR A 52 -8.76 -15.44 3.54
C TYR A 52 -10.06 -14.73 3.92
N LEU A 53 -9.95 -13.49 4.37
CA LEU A 53 -11.09 -12.61 4.49
C LEU A 53 -11.51 -12.29 3.06
N ARG A 54 -12.44 -13.06 2.52
CA ARG A 54 -13.05 -12.72 1.22
C ARG A 54 -13.72 -11.37 1.42
N ASN A 55 -13.23 -10.34 0.73
CA ASN A 55 -13.89 -9.05 0.71
C ASN A 55 -15.33 -9.29 0.22
N PRO A 56 -16.36 -9.09 1.07
CA PRO A 56 -17.74 -9.40 0.69
C PRO A 56 -18.32 -8.35 -0.27
N TYR A 57 -17.61 -7.25 -0.50
CA TYR A 57 -18.06 -6.12 -1.31
C TYR A 57 -17.02 -5.77 -2.35
N PHE A 58 -17.42 -5.83 -3.62
CA PHE A 58 -16.64 -5.30 -4.73
C PHE A 58 -16.86 -3.79 -4.78
N ASP A 59 -15.93 -3.03 -4.17
CA ASP A 59 -16.05 -1.57 -4.04
C ASP A 59 -15.27 -0.81 -5.11
N ASP A 60 -14.74 -1.53 -6.10
CA ASP A 60 -13.95 -1.01 -7.20
C ASP A 60 -12.63 -0.31 -6.76
N HIS A 61 -12.17 -0.43 -5.50
CA HIS A 61 -10.93 0.22 -5.03
C HIS A 61 -9.69 -0.66 -5.15
N PHE A 62 -9.77 -1.91 -4.67
CA PHE A 62 -8.65 -2.87 -4.71
C PHE A 62 -8.95 -4.13 -5.54
N ASP A 63 -10.19 -4.25 -6.03
CA ASP A 63 -10.65 -5.44 -6.75
C ASP A 63 -10.49 -5.31 -8.29
N LEU A 64 -10.15 -4.12 -8.80
CA LEU A 64 -9.96 -3.86 -10.23
C LEU A 64 -8.55 -4.23 -10.68
N ASN A 65 -8.45 -5.26 -11.50
CA ASN A 65 -7.18 -5.70 -12.11
C ASN A 65 -7.12 -5.48 -13.63
N ASP A 66 -8.25 -5.19 -14.27
CA ASP A 66 -8.30 -4.93 -15.71
C ASP A 66 -7.71 -3.53 -16.00
N PRO A 67 -6.61 -3.45 -16.79
CA PRO A 67 -6.00 -2.17 -17.16
C PRO A 67 -7.00 -1.20 -17.80
N LYS A 68 -7.97 -1.70 -18.58
CA LYS A 68 -8.98 -0.86 -19.24
C LYS A 68 -9.89 -0.19 -18.21
N LEU A 69 -10.35 -0.95 -17.21
CA LEU A 69 -11.19 -0.43 -16.13
C LEU A 69 -10.42 0.53 -15.21
N LEU A 70 -9.16 0.21 -14.90
CA LEU A 70 -8.28 1.07 -14.10
C LEU A 70 -8.03 2.41 -14.79
N MET A 71 -7.71 2.38 -16.09
CA MET A 71 -7.56 3.58 -16.91
C MET A 71 -8.85 4.38 -16.98
N GLY A 72 -9.98 3.71 -17.17
CA GLY A 72 -11.30 4.35 -17.21
C GLY A 72 -11.64 5.05 -15.90
N LYS A 73 -11.47 4.38 -14.76
CA LYS A 73 -11.67 4.96 -13.43
C LYS A 73 -10.78 6.18 -13.21
N THR A 74 -9.50 6.06 -13.55
CA THR A 74 -8.50 7.14 -13.40
C THR A 74 -8.88 8.37 -14.23
N LEU A 75 -9.24 8.18 -15.51
CA LEU A 75 -9.68 9.27 -16.39
C LEU A 75 -11.00 9.91 -15.96
N ALA A 76 -11.94 9.12 -15.43
CA ALA A 76 -13.20 9.63 -14.90
C ALA A 76 -12.97 10.56 -13.69
N SER A 77 -12.07 10.16 -12.78
CA SER A 77 -11.72 10.94 -11.59
C SER A 77 -10.89 12.18 -11.94
N LEU A 78 -9.87 12.04 -12.80
CA LEU A 78 -9.05 13.16 -13.27
C LEU A 78 -9.85 14.17 -14.07
N GLY A 79 -10.67 13.71 -15.02
CA GLY A 79 -11.51 14.58 -15.85
C GLY A 79 -12.47 15.43 -15.02
N ALA A 80 -12.93 14.93 -13.87
CA ALA A 80 -13.79 15.67 -12.94
C ALA A 80 -13.09 16.89 -12.31
N GLN A 81 -11.74 16.88 -12.23
CA GLN A 81 -10.96 18.00 -11.67
C GLN A 81 -10.90 19.20 -12.61
N PHE A 82 -11.20 18.99 -13.90
CA PHE A 82 -11.13 20.03 -14.93
C PHE A 82 -12.55 20.42 -15.39
N PRO A 83 -13.06 21.62 -15.08
CA PRO A 83 -14.45 22.00 -15.37
C PRO A 83 -14.74 22.34 -16.85
N ASP A 84 -13.74 22.17 -17.70
CA ASP A 84 -13.64 22.67 -19.06
C ASP A 84 -13.84 21.55 -20.11
N PRO A 85 -13.84 21.85 -21.42
CA PRO A 85 -14.10 20.84 -22.44
C PRO A 85 -13.10 19.67 -22.42
N VAL A 86 -11.85 19.89 -22.01
CA VAL A 86 -10.85 18.81 -21.89
C VAL A 86 -11.27 17.84 -20.78
N GLY A 87 -11.55 18.36 -19.58
CA GLY A 87 -12.00 17.54 -18.47
C GLY A 87 -13.28 16.77 -18.76
N ARG A 88 -14.28 17.45 -19.33
CA ARG A 88 -15.55 16.83 -19.73
C ARG A 88 -15.36 15.69 -20.72
N THR A 89 -14.44 15.86 -21.68
CA THR A 89 -14.13 14.84 -22.68
C THR A 89 -13.54 13.60 -22.02
N TYR A 90 -12.50 13.76 -21.19
CA TYR A 90 -11.87 12.63 -20.51
C TYR A 90 -12.74 12.00 -19.43
N GLN A 91 -13.59 12.79 -18.78
CA GLN A 91 -14.53 12.26 -17.80
C GLN A 91 -15.53 11.31 -18.46
N LEU A 92 -16.08 11.68 -19.62
CA LEU A 92 -16.99 10.81 -20.38
C LEU A 92 -16.26 9.59 -20.96
N VAL A 93 -15.11 9.78 -21.61
CA VAL A 93 -14.30 8.67 -22.14
C VAL A 93 -13.91 7.69 -21.02
N GLY A 94 -13.52 8.20 -19.85
CA GLY A 94 -13.17 7.40 -18.69
C GLY A 94 -14.35 6.58 -18.16
N LEU A 95 -15.54 7.18 -18.03
CA LEU A 95 -16.75 6.46 -17.61
C LEU A 95 -17.17 5.38 -18.62
N SER A 96 -16.98 5.63 -19.92
CA SER A 96 -17.21 4.65 -20.99
C SER A 96 -16.22 3.48 -20.91
N LEU A 97 -14.93 3.75 -20.72
CA LEU A 97 -13.89 2.70 -20.51
C LEU A 97 -14.14 1.87 -19.26
N TYR A 98 -14.67 2.51 -18.22
CA TYR A 98 -14.95 1.91 -16.93
C TYR A 98 -16.33 1.21 -16.86
N ASN A 99 -17.02 1.09 -17.99
CA ASN A 99 -18.35 0.47 -18.11
C ASN A 99 -19.43 1.06 -17.18
N LYS A 100 -19.26 2.30 -16.72
CA LYS A 100 -20.27 3.01 -15.89
C LYS A 100 -21.17 3.87 -16.77
N TRP A 101 -21.84 3.23 -17.73
CA TRP A 101 -22.65 3.87 -18.76
C TRP A 101 -23.81 4.71 -18.22
N ASP A 102 -24.46 4.31 -17.12
CA ASP A 102 -25.54 5.10 -16.50
C ASP A 102 -25.03 6.46 -15.99
N LYS A 103 -23.82 6.46 -15.40
CA LYS A 103 -23.15 7.68 -14.94
C LYS A 103 -22.74 8.55 -16.13
N ALA A 104 -22.21 7.93 -17.18
CA ALA A 104 -21.83 8.62 -18.41
C ALA A 104 -23.04 9.32 -19.07
N LEU A 105 -24.18 8.63 -19.18
CA LEU A 105 -25.42 9.16 -19.72
C LEU A 105 -25.94 10.35 -18.93
N THR A 106 -26.02 10.20 -17.61
CA THR A 106 -26.46 11.28 -16.71
C THR A 106 -25.57 12.52 -16.86
N LEU A 107 -24.25 12.30 -16.95
CA LEU A 107 -23.28 13.37 -17.09
C LEU A 107 -23.38 14.06 -18.46
N LEU A 108 -23.53 13.30 -19.54
CA LEU A 108 -23.69 13.82 -20.90
C LEU A 108 -24.95 14.68 -21.02
N GLN A 109 -26.08 14.21 -20.49
CA GLN A 109 -27.33 14.99 -20.45
C GLN A 109 -27.16 16.30 -19.65
N ARG A 110 -26.44 16.26 -18.53
CA ARG A 110 -26.09 17.46 -17.73
C ARG A 110 -25.28 18.45 -18.56
N PHE A 111 -24.32 17.96 -19.33
CA PHE A 111 -23.47 18.81 -20.16
C PHE A 111 -24.20 19.41 -21.36
N ILE A 112 -25.07 18.66 -22.03
CA ILE A 112 -25.91 19.17 -23.14
C ILE A 112 -26.89 20.24 -22.63
N SER A 113 -27.42 20.07 -21.42
CA SER A 113 -28.31 21.05 -20.79
C SER A 113 -27.59 22.32 -20.30
N SER A 114 -26.26 22.30 -20.25
CA SER A 114 -25.44 23.42 -19.81
C SER A 114 -25.34 24.51 -20.87
N LYS A 115 -25.25 25.77 -20.44
CA LYS A 115 -25.02 26.92 -21.35
C LYS A 115 -23.57 27.01 -21.85
N HIS A 116 -22.64 26.28 -21.23
CA HIS A 116 -21.22 26.36 -21.55
C HIS A 116 -20.87 25.51 -22.76
N LYS A 117 -20.88 26.14 -23.94
CA LYS A 117 -20.34 25.60 -25.18
C LYS A 117 -18.94 26.16 -25.46
N PRO A 118 -18.08 25.40 -26.15
CA PRO A 118 -18.24 24.01 -26.56
C PRO A 118 -18.18 23.03 -25.37
N VAL A 119 -18.72 21.83 -25.57
CA VAL A 119 -18.99 20.87 -24.49
C VAL A 119 -17.88 19.82 -24.37
N ILE A 120 -17.46 19.23 -25.49
CA ILE A 120 -16.39 18.21 -25.56
C ILE A 120 -15.60 18.32 -26.88
N PHE A 121 -14.52 17.55 -27.02
CA PHE A 121 -13.72 17.46 -28.24
C PHE A 121 -14.18 16.34 -29.17
N GLN A 122 -14.02 16.54 -30.49
CA GLN A 122 -14.36 15.56 -31.52
C GLN A 122 -13.56 14.26 -31.37
N ALA A 123 -12.30 14.35 -30.93
CA ALA A 123 -11.46 13.18 -30.67
C ALA A 123 -12.08 12.26 -29.60
N GLY A 124 -12.71 12.83 -28.56
CA GLY A 124 -13.40 12.05 -27.54
C GLY A 124 -14.71 11.45 -28.04
N VAL A 125 -15.46 12.15 -28.90
CA VAL A 125 -16.65 11.60 -29.55
C VAL A 125 -16.31 10.33 -30.33
N LYS A 126 -15.31 10.40 -31.20
CA LYS A 126 -14.82 9.24 -31.96
C LYS A 126 -14.42 8.09 -31.04
N LYS A 127 -13.71 8.39 -29.95
CA LYS A 127 -13.29 7.36 -29.00
C LYS A 127 -14.47 6.69 -28.30
N MET A 128 -15.50 7.45 -27.94
CA MET A 128 -16.71 6.90 -27.35
C MET A 128 -17.51 6.04 -28.35
N GLU A 129 -17.58 6.44 -29.62
CA GLU A 129 -18.20 5.63 -30.68
C GLU A 129 -17.51 4.27 -30.83
N GLU A 130 -16.17 4.24 -30.84
CA GLU A 130 -15.39 2.98 -30.85
C GLU A 130 -15.74 2.09 -29.64
N LEU A 131 -15.83 2.67 -28.44
CA LEU A 131 -16.13 1.93 -27.21
C LEU A 131 -17.57 1.42 -27.17
N ILE A 132 -18.52 2.16 -27.72
CA ILE A 132 -19.92 1.74 -27.86
C ILE A 132 -19.98 0.51 -28.77
N GLU A 133 -19.32 0.55 -29.93
CA GLU A 133 -19.29 -0.59 -30.86
C GLU A 133 -18.67 -1.84 -30.24
N GLU A 134 -17.56 -1.68 -29.50
CA GLU A 134 -16.91 -2.78 -28.78
C GLU A 134 -17.84 -3.38 -27.71
N SER A 135 -18.52 -2.52 -26.94
CA SER A 135 -19.41 -2.94 -25.85
C SER A 135 -20.67 -3.62 -26.35
N LEU A 136 -21.25 -3.17 -27.47
CA LEU A 136 -22.41 -3.79 -28.10
C LEU A 136 -22.12 -5.17 -28.70
N LYS A 137 -20.87 -5.41 -29.14
CA LYS A 137 -20.39 -6.72 -29.62
C LYS A 137 -20.21 -7.74 -28.49
N SER A 138 -20.08 -7.29 -27.24
CA SER A 138 -19.95 -8.19 -26.09
C SER A 138 -21.26 -8.93 -25.79
N GLU A 139 -21.15 -10.15 -25.25
CA GLU A 139 -22.31 -10.98 -24.88
C GLU A 139 -23.05 -10.46 -23.64
N ASP A 140 -22.48 -9.49 -22.91
CA ASP A 140 -23.09 -8.90 -21.73
C ASP A 140 -24.31 -8.05 -22.10
N THR A 141 -25.49 -8.54 -21.69
CA THR A 141 -26.79 -7.95 -22.03
C THR A 141 -27.28 -6.90 -21.03
N SER A 142 -26.66 -6.80 -19.84
CA SER A 142 -27.18 -5.98 -18.74
C SER A 142 -27.21 -4.47 -19.03
N ASN A 143 -26.32 -3.96 -19.88
CA ASN A 143 -26.14 -2.51 -20.10
C ASN A 143 -26.51 -2.06 -21.52
N LYS A 144 -27.04 -2.94 -22.38
CA LYS A 144 -27.24 -2.65 -23.81
C LYS A 144 -28.20 -1.47 -24.05
N GLU A 145 -29.31 -1.42 -23.32
CA GLU A 145 -30.28 -0.32 -23.43
C GLU A 145 -29.65 1.04 -23.02
N THR A 146 -28.89 1.07 -21.93
CA THR A 146 -28.19 2.30 -21.50
C THR A 146 -27.15 2.74 -22.53
N ILE A 147 -26.42 1.81 -23.13
CA ILE A 147 -25.42 2.10 -24.18
C ILE A 147 -26.10 2.67 -25.43
N GLU A 148 -27.23 2.09 -25.86
CA GLU A 148 -28.01 2.59 -26.99
C GLU A 148 -28.56 4.00 -26.72
N ASN A 149 -29.11 4.24 -25.53
CA ASN A 149 -29.56 5.57 -25.12
C ASN A 149 -28.40 6.58 -25.08
N PHE A 150 -27.23 6.17 -24.61
CA PHE A 150 -26.03 7.00 -24.62
C PHE A 150 -25.59 7.34 -26.06
N SER A 151 -25.62 6.37 -26.96
CA SER A 151 -25.32 6.58 -28.39
C SER A 151 -26.28 7.58 -29.04
N GLN A 152 -27.59 7.47 -28.76
CA GLN A 152 -28.58 8.43 -29.27
C GLN A 152 -28.30 9.86 -28.78
N VAL A 153 -28.08 10.03 -27.47
CA VAL A 153 -27.77 11.34 -26.88
C VAL A 153 -26.43 11.89 -27.39
N LEU A 154 -25.45 11.02 -27.66
CA LEU A 154 -24.17 11.41 -28.25
C LEU A 154 -24.35 11.92 -29.69
N HIS A 155 -25.23 11.30 -30.48
CA HIS A 155 -25.57 11.76 -31.84
C HIS A 155 -26.38 13.07 -31.85
N GLU A 156 -27.15 13.36 -30.81
CA GLU A 156 -27.84 14.66 -30.66
C GLU A 156 -26.89 15.84 -30.42
N LEU A 157 -25.62 15.56 -30.14
CA LEU A 157 -24.60 16.58 -29.94
C LEU A 157 -24.32 17.34 -31.25
N LYS A 158 -24.59 18.64 -31.24
CA LYS A 158 -24.42 19.51 -32.40
C LYS A 158 -22.96 19.90 -32.61
N SER A 159 -22.58 20.26 -33.84
CA SER A 159 -21.23 20.73 -34.18
C SER A 159 -20.78 21.95 -33.37
N ASP A 160 -21.71 22.84 -32.99
CA ASP A 160 -21.42 24.00 -32.12
C ASP A 160 -21.06 23.61 -30.67
N SER A 161 -21.28 22.35 -30.31
CA SER A 161 -21.03 21.78 -28.98
C SER A 161 -19.77 20.92 -28.96
N VAL A 162 -19.11 20.76 -30.11
CA VAL A 162 -17.90 19.94 -30.27
C VAL A 162 -16.73 20.80 -30.73
N MET A 163 -15.57 20.65 -30.10
CA MET A 163 -14.33 21.28 -30.55
C MET A 163 -13.60 20.39 -31.55
N GLU A 164 -13.23 20.98 -32.69
CA GLU A 164 -12.43 20.33 -33.73
C GLU A 164 -10.91 20.52 -33.55
N GLU A 165 -10.50 21.35 -32.59
CA GLU A 165 -9.09 21.53 -32.24
C GLU A 165 -8.43 20.21 -31.85
N ASP A 166 -7.13 20.10 -32.12
CA ASP A 166 -6.36 18.91 -31.76
C ASP A 166 -6.22 18.80 -30.24
N LEU A 167 -6.93 17.82 -29.67
CA LEU A 167 -6.92 17.52 -28.25
C LEU A 167 -5.49 17.24 -27.73
N HIS A 168 -4.64 16.62 -28.55
CA HIS A 168 -3.26 16.32 -28.17
C HIS A 168 -2.45 17.60 -27.93
N GLU A 169 -2.46 18.51 -28.91
CA GLU A 169 -1.74 19.79 -28.82
C GLU A 169 -2.27 20.67 -27.68
N VAL A 170 -3.58 20.66 -27.43
CA VAL A 170 -4.18 21.41 -26.32
C VAL A 170 -3.65 20.91 -24.97
N ILE A 171 -3.56 19.60 -24.76
CA ILE A 171 -3.06 19.05 -23.49
C ILE A 171 -1.58 19.27 -23.35
N LEU A 172 -0.81 19.04 -24.42
CA LEU A 172 0.63 19.26 -24.44
C LEU A 172 0.96 20.73 -24.12
N GLY A 173 0.20 21.67 -24.69
CA GLY A 173 0.31 23.10 -24.39
C GLY A 173 0.06 23.40 -22.92
N ARG A 174 -0.98 22.80 -22.31
CA ARG A 174 -1.28 22.98 -20.89
C ARG A 174 -0.20 22.42 -19.98
N VAL A 175 0.29 21.21 -20.26
CA VAL A 175 1.38 20.61 -19.49
C VAL A 175 2.61 21.52 -19.52
N ARG A 176 3.02 21.98 -20.71
CA ARG A 176 4.16 22.91 -20.85
C ARG A 176 3.97 24.20 -20.06
N HIS A 177 2.76 24.75 -20.08
CA HIS A 177 2.42 25.95 -19.32
C HIS A 177 2.52 25.73 -17.81
N VAL A 178 1.84 24.69 -17.30
CA VAL A 178 1.80 24.39 -15.86
C VAL A 178 3.17 24.01 -15.34
N VAL A 179 3.96 23.23 -16.08
CA VAL A 179 5.36 22.94 -15.75
C VAL A 179 6.15 24.24 -15.59
N GLY A 180 6.04 25.16 -16.56
CA GLY A 180 6.75 26.44 -16.50
C GLY A 180 6.36 27.35 -15.32
N GLU A 181 5.12 27.28 -14.86
CA GLU A 181 4.62 28.10 -13.73
C GLU A 181 4.88 27.47 -12.36
N GLU A 182 4.71 26.15 -12.25
CA GLU A 182 4.59 25.45 -10.97
C GLU A 182 5.86 24.72 -10.53
N GLU A 183 6.72 24.32 -11.47
CA GLU A 183 7.89 23.47 -11.19
C GLU A 183 8.78 24.06 -10.10
N GLN A 184 9.18 25.33 -10.24
CA GLN A 184 10.08 25.97 -9.28
C GLN A 184 9.44 26.07 -7.88
N ARG A 185 8.15 26.39 -7.80
CA ARG A 185 7.40 26.50 -6.55
C ARG A 185 7.34 25.15 -5.83
N ILE A 186 7.09 24.07 -6.58
CA ILE A 186 7.02 22.71 -6.04
C ILE A 186 8.38 22.24 -5.56
N ILE A 187 9.46 22.50 -6.32
CA ILE A 187 10.83 22.18 -5.92
C ILE A 187 11.18 22.87 -4.59
N GLU A 188 10.87 24.16 -4.45
CA GLU A 188 11.14 24.92 -3.23
C GLU A 188 10.35 24.38 -2.04
N LYS A 189 9.06 24.07 -2.23
CA LYS A 189 8.22 23.44 -1.20
C LYS A 189 8.80 22.09 -0.78
N GLN A 190 9.20 21.25 -1.73
CA GLN A 190 9.77 19.94 -1.46
C GLN A 190 11.09 20.04 -0.68
N CYS A 191 11.96 20.99 -1.04
CA CYS A 191 13.19 21.24 -0.29
C CYS A 191 12.92 21.66 1.16
N GLN A 192 11.87 22.45 1.42
CA GLN A 192 11.47 22.82 2.78
C GLN A 192 10.95 21.62 3.57
N VAL A 193 10.12 20.78 2.93
CA VAL A 193 9.59 19.55 3.54
C VAL A 193 10.74 18.60 3.94
N TYR A 194 11.73 18.39 3.07
CA TYR A 194 12.87 17.55 3.41
C TYR A 194 13.70 18.07 4.57
N LYS A 195 13.94 19.38 4.64
CA LYS A 195 14.62 19.98 5.80
C LYS A 195 13.82 19.81 7.10
N HIS A 196 12.50 19.89 7.01
CA HIS A 196 11.64 19.67 8.16
C HIS A 196 11.70 18.21 8.63
N TRP A 197 11.58 17.24 7.71
CA TRP A 197 11.70 15.81 8.04
C TRP A 197 13.07 15.43 8.58
N GLU A 198 14.14 16.02 8.08
CA GLU A 198 15.49 15.82 8.62
C GLU A 198 15.56 16.26 10.09
N LYS A 199 15.00 17.42 10.41
CA LYS A 199 14.93 17.92 11.78
C LYS A 199 14.07 17.03 12.68
N GLU A 200 12.88 16.62 12.24
CA GLU A 200 12.03 15.71 13.02
C GLU A 200 12.73 14.37 13.28
N ARG A 201 13.44 13.86 12.27
CA ARG A 201 14.23 12.63 12.40
C ARG A 201 15.37 12.79 13.40
N GLU A 202 16.10 13.90 13.35
CA GLU A 202 17.18 14.20 14.30
C GLU A 202 16.65 14.28 15.73
N GLU A 203 15.52 14.97 15.95
CA GLU A 203 14.88 15.08 17.26
C GLU A 203 14.45 13.72 17.82
N MET A 204 13.85 12.87 16.98
CA MET A 204 13.46 11.52 17.38
C MET A 204 14.66 10.64 17.72
N LEU A 205 15.72 10.69 16.89
CA LEU A 205 16.95 9.93 17.13
C LEU A 205 17.64 10.38 18.42
N GLN A 206 17.71 11.69 18.67
CA GLN A 206 18.32 12.21 19.89
C GLN A 206 17.53 11.76 21.13
N ALA A 207 16.20 11.79 21.08
CA ALA A 207 15.37 11.31 22.18
C ALA A 207 15.59 9.80 22.46
N GLU A 208 15.74 8.99 21.41
CA GLU A 208 16.03 7.56 21.54
C GLU A 208 17.44 7.31 22.14
N VAL A 209 18.45 8.05 21.67
CA VAL A 209 19.81 8.00 22.22
C VAL A 209 19.82 8.36 23.71
N ASP A 210 19.13 9.44 24.10
CA ASP A 210 19.05 9.88 25.50
C ASP A 210 18.38 8.82 26.38
N GLN A 211 17.32 8.17 25.87
CA GLN A 211 16.65 7.08 26.56
C GLN A 211 17.58 5.87 26.75
N LEU A 212 18.32 5.47 25.72
CA LEU A 212 19.29 4.37 25.80
C LEU A 212 20.41 4.67 26.80
N GLN A 213 20.96 5.89 26.78
CA GLN A 213 21.98 6.31 27.74
C GLN A 213 21.46 6.28 29.18
N LYS A 214 20.22 6.71 29.40
CA LYS A 214 19.58 6.63 30.73
C LYS A 214 19.44 5.19 31.20
N GLN A 215 19.02 4.27 30.33
CA GLN A 215 18.91 2.86 30.66
C GLN A 215 20.28 2.23 30.99
N GLN A 216 21.31 2.55 30.22
CA GLN A 216 22.68 2.08 30.48
C GLN A 216 23.20 2.57 31.84
N LYS A 217 23.02 3.86 32.15
CA LYS A 217 23.40 4.43 33.46
C LYS A 217 22.66 3.77 34.61
N LEU A 218 21.35 3.51 34.47
CA LEU A 218 20.57 2.82 35.49
C LEU A 218 21.06 1.39 35.73
N ALA A 219 21.37 0.66 34.64
CA ALA A 219 21.91 -0.70 34.73
C ALA A 219 23.29 -0.72 35.42
N GLU A 220 24.15 0.26 35.12
CA GLU A 220 25.46 0.40 35.77
C GLU A 220 25.32 0.69 37.27
N VAL A 221 24.43 1.62 37.64
CA VAL A 221 24.13 1.92 39.05
C VAL A 221 23.57 0.69 39.78
N GLU A 222 22.71 -0.09 39.14
CA GLU A 222 22.18 -1.33 39.73
C GLU A 222 23.27 -2.37 39.94
N LYS A 223 24.19 -2.52 38.98
CA LYS A 223 25.35 -3.40 39.12
C LYS A 223 26.24 -2.97 40.28
N LEU A 224 26.58 -1.68 40.35
CA LEU A 224 27.38 -1.12 41.44
C LEU A 224 26.70 -1.30 42.81
N LYS A 225 25.38 -1.12 42.89
CA LYS A 225 24.61 -1.39 44.12
C LYS A 225 24.75 -2.85 44.56
N LYS A 226 24.58 -3.80 43.64
CA LYS A 226 24.78 -5.24 43.95
C LYS A 226 26.21 -5.54 44.42
N GLU A 227 27.20 -4.91 43.81
CA GLU A 227 28.61 -5.04 44.23
C GLU A 227 28.87 -4.42 45.62
N LEU A 228 28.27 -3.27 45.92
CA LEU A 228 28.38 -2.66 47.25
C LEU A 228 27.67 -3.51 48.31
N ASP A 229 26.46 -4.00 48.04
CA ASP A 229 25.73 -4.90 48.93
C ASP A 229 26.56 -6.15 49.25
N THR A 230 27.20 -6.76 48.24
CA THR A 230 28.05 -7.93 48.46
C THR A 230 29.29 -7.59 49.31
N LYS A 231 29.96 -6.46 49.06
CA LYS A 231 31.09 -5.99 49.88
C LYS A 231 30.68 -5.67 51.31
N GLU A 232 29.54 -5.01 51.51
CA GLU A 232 28.99 -4.69 52.82
C GLU A 232 28.70 -5.97 53.62
N LYS A 233 28.03 -6.95 52.99
CA LYS A 233 27.75 -8.26 53.60
C LYS A 233 29.01 -8.99 54.03
N ILE A 234 30.09 -8.90 53.25
CA ILE A 234 31.39 -9.49 53.59
C ILE A 234 32.02 -8.73 54.77
N LEU A 235 31.99 -7.40 54.75
CA LEU A 235 32.61 -6.57 55.79
C LEU A 235 31.91 -6.75 57.15
N PHE A 236 30.58 -6.75 57.16
CA PHE A 236 29.75 -6.89 58.35
C PHE A 236 29.30 -8.33 58.61
N PHE A 237 30.01 -9.31 58.04
CA PHE A 237 29.68 -10.72 58.17
C PHE A 237 29.62 -11.17 59.63
N PHE A 238 30.67 -10.88 60.40
CA PHE A 238 30.80 -11.31 61.81
C PHE A 238 29.81 -10.59 62.74
N GLU A 239 29.47 -9.34 62.45
CA GLU A 239 28.51 -8.58 63.26
C GLU A 239 27.07 -9.06 63.05
N ASN A 240 26.76 -9.62 61.87
CA ASN A 240 25.42 -10.07 61.51
C ASN A 240 25.28 -11.60 61.47
N GLU A 241 26.29 -12.36 61.90
CA GLU A 241 26.38 -13.82 61.71
C GLU A 241 25.12 -14.58 62.16
N GLU A 242 24.58 -14.24 63.34
CA GLU A 242 23.35 -14.86 63.87
C GLU A 242 22.13 -14.66 62.95
N LYS A 243 22.00 -13.47 62.34
CA LYS A 243 20.91 -13.18 61.38
C LYS A 243 21.08 -13.99 60.10
N TRP A 244 22.31 -14.15 59.62
CA TRP A 244 22.60 -14.97 58.45
C TRP A 244 22.30 -16.45 58.68
N GLN A 245 22.66 -16.98 59.85
CA GLN A 245 22.35 -18.35 60.24
C GLN A 245 20.84 -18.59 60.27
N LEU A 246 20.07 -17.65 60.83
CA LEU A 246 18.61 -17.69 60.85
C LEU A 246 17.99 -17.66 59.43
N GLU A 247 18.51 -16.82 58.53
CA GLU A 247 18.08 -16.79 57.13
C GLU A 247 18.37 -18.10 56.38
N ILE A 248 19.54 -18.70 56.61
CA ILE A 248 19.94 -19.98 55.99
C ILE A 248 19.02 -21.10 56.48
N GLU A 249 18.70 -21.14 57.77
CA GLU A 249 17.77 -22.11 58.34
C GLU A 249 16.37 -21.96 57.75
N ASN A 250 15.86 -20.73 57.63
CA ASN A 250 14.57 -20.44 57.00
C ASN A 250 14.52 -20.83 55.51
N LYS A 251 15.59 -20.58 54.74
CA LYS A 251 15.68 -20.93 53.31
C LYS A 251 15.84 -22.43 53.06
N ARG A 252 16.35 -23.20 54.03
CA ARG A 252 16.46 -24.67 53.94
C ARG A 252 15.11 -25.38 54.08
N VAL A 253 14.04 -24.69 54.47
CA VAL A 253 12.72 -25.29 54.66
C VAL A 253 11.81 -25.05 53.43
N LYS A 254 11.87 -26.01 52.49
CA LYS A 254 10.77 -26.63 51.71
C LYS A 254 11.28 -27.17 50.37
N TYR A 255 11.98 -28.30 50.41
CA TYR A 255 11.86 -29.27 49.31
C TYR A 255 10.57 -30.05 49.55
N GLU A 256 9.48 -29.67 48.89
CA GLU A 256 8.39 -30.62 48.71
C GLU A 256 8.97 -31.81 47.93
N LYS A 257 8.91 -32.99 48.54
CA LYS A 257 9.32 -34.25 47.90
C LYS A 257 8.56 -34.36 46.58
N GLN A 258 9.23 -34.11 45.45
CA GLN A 258 8.68 -34.39 44.13
C GLN A 258 8.22 -35.85 44.14
N LYS A 259 6.90 -36.08 44.04
CA LYS A 259 6.35 -37.42 43.91
C LYS A 259 6.92 -38.00 42.62
N GLN A 260 7.77 -39.02 42.76
CA GLN A 260 8.28 -39.78 41.62
C GLN A 260 7.09 -40.26 40.77
N PRO A 261 7.06 -39.97 39.46
CA PRO A 261 6.03 -40.51 38.59
C PRO A 261 6.16 -42.04 38.58
N GLY A 262 5.01 -42.70 38.68
CA GLY A 262 4.90 -44.14 38.88
C GLY A 262 5.65 -44.96 37.84
N LYS A 263 6.17 -46.11 38.29
CA LYS A 263 6.82 -47.13 37.47
C LYS A 263 5.89 -47.59 36.34
N ALA A 264 6.16 -47.15 35.11
CA ALA A 264 5.69 -47.80 33.90
C ALA A 264 6.76 -48.79 33.40
N LYS A 265 6.29 -49.93 32.89
CA LYS A 265 6.98 -51.22 32.80
C LYS A 265 7.89 -51.38 31.56
N ASN A 266 8.90 -52.23 31.75
CA ASN A 266 9.60 -53.12 30.82
C ASN A 266 10.74 -52.57 29.94
N LYS A 267 11.97 -52.89 30.38
CA LYS A 267 13.18 -52.99 29.55
C LYS A 267 13.04 -54.18 28.60
N ILE A 268 13.22 -53.96 27.31
CA ILE A 268 13.67 -55.00 26.38
C ILE A 268 15.20 -54.96 26.42
N ASP A 269 15.78 -56.11 26.75
CA ASP A 269 17.20 -56.33 27.00
C ASP A 269 17.87 -56.58 25.64
N ASP A 270 18.44 -55.54 25.02
CA ASP A 270 19.14 -55.68 23.74
C ASP A 270 20.59 -56.11 24.00
N LYS A 271 20.80 -57.43 24.04
CA LYS A 271 22.07 -58.08 24.43
C LYS A 271 23.17 -58.00 23.37
N ASP A 272 22.90 -57.41 22.20
CA ASP A 272 23.84 -57.35 21.07
C ASP A 272 24.34 -55.93 20.75
N TYR A 273 24.16 -54.95 21.65
CA TYR A 273 24.73 -53.62 21.44
C TYR A 273 26.24 -53.60 21.71
N ILE A 274 27.05 -53.49 20.64
CA ILE A 274 28.48 -53.22 20.72
C ILE A 274 28.69 -51.71 20.42
N PRO A 275 29.16 -50.91 21.41
CA PRO A 275 29.45 -49.50 21.20
C PRO A 275 30.60 -49.29 20.18
N PRO A 276 30.48 -48.35 19.23
CA PRO A 276 31.52 -48.11 18.23
C PRO A 276 32.78 -47.46 18.84
N GLU A 277 33.95 -47.97 18.47
CA GLU A 277 35.25 -47.45 18.90
C GLU A 277 35.60 -46.12 18.21
N VAL A 278 35.76 -45.07 19.01
CA VAL A 278 36.22 -43.76 18.54
C VAL A 278 37.72 -43.82 18.27
N ARG A 279 38.12 -43.79 16.99
CA ARG A 279 39.54 -43.65 16.61
C ARG A 279 40.02 -42.25 16.96
N ARG A 280 41.03 -42.15 17.83
CA ARG A 280 41.75 -40.89 18.09
C ARG A 280 42.54 -40.54 16.82
N SER A 281 42.20 -39.41 16.20
CA SER A 281 43.06 -38.79 15.19
C SER A 281 44.37 -38.39 15.87
N SER A 282 45.47 -38.97 15.42
CA SER A 282 46.81 -38.45 15.68
C SER A 282 47.07 -37.27 14.74
N ASN A 283 47.73 -36.25 15.30
CA ASN A 283 48.23 -35.04 14.63
C ASN A 283 48.91 -35.29 13.28
#